data_AF-A0A117SLC1-F1
#
_entry.id   AF-A0A117SLC1-F1
#
_cell.length_a   1.000
_cell.length_b   1.000
_cell.length_c   1.000
_cell.angle_alpha   90.00
_cell.angle_beta   90.00
_cell.angle_gamma   90.00
#
_symmetry.space_group_name_H-M   'P 1'
#
loop_
_entity.id
_entity.type
_entity.pdbx_description
1 polymer ?
#
loop_
_entity_poly.entity_id
_entity_poly.type
_entity_poly.pdbx_seq_one_letter_code
_entity_poly.pdbx_strand_id
1 'polypeptide(L)'
;MHGFSFVTSVNDRHTHIMIGATSLGVAHGVSHIHYYKGTTSWADGHVHYYSGMTGPAVYLADGSHVHSHRGITAMAHHHTHYYSGTDYPSY
;
A
#
# COMPACT_ATOMS: atom_id res chain seq x y z
N MET A 1 11.53 -2.71 6.44
CA MET A 1 11.20 -2.05 5.15
C MET A 1 10.68 -3.15 4.27
N HIS A 2 9.55 -2.95 3.60
CA HIS A 2 8.88 -4.01 2.88
C HIS A 2 8.52 -3.56 1.48
N GLY A 3 8.68 -4.44 0.49
CA GLY A 3 8.09 -4.27 -0.83
C GLY A 3 6.62 -4.67 -0.80
N PHE A 4 5.79 -4.05 -1.64
CA PHE A 4 4.37 -4.41 -1.78
C PHE A 4 3.93 -4.38 -3.25
N SER A 5 2.91 -5.19 -3.57
CA SER A 5 2.21 -5.16 -4.85
C SER A 5 0.75 -5.59 -4.69
N PHE A 6 -0.20 -4.73 -5.05
CA PHE A 6 -1.63 -5.06 -5.04
C PHE A 6 -2.42 -4.18 -6.01
N VAL A 7 -3.68 -4.56 -6.28
CA VAL A 7 -4.56 -3.89 -7.24
C VAL A 7 -5.60 -3.05 -6.50
N THR A 8 -5.95 -1.90 -7.06
CA THR A 8 -7.00 -1.02 -6.52
C THR A 8 -8.40 -1.58 -6.80
N SER A 9 -9.42 -1.00 -6.18
CA SER A 9 -10.83 -1.27 -6.51
C SER A 9 -11.13 -0.91 -7.96
N VAL A 10 -12.21 -1.50 -8.51
CA VAL A 10 -12.75 -1.09 -9.80
C VAL A 10 -13.57 0.17 -9.63
N ASN A 11 -13.09 1.30 -10.15
CA ASN A 11 -13.82 2.56 -10.22
C ASN A 11 -13.73 3.06 -11.67
N ASP A 12 -14.79 3.71 -12.15
CA ASP A 12 -14.91 4.12 -13.56
C ASP A 12 -14.47 3.04 -14.57
N ARG A 13 -14.90 1.79 -14.33
CA ARG A 13 -14.64 0.60 -15.16
C ARG A 13 -13.17 0.18 -15.30
N HIS A 14 -12.22 0.73 -14.52
CA HIS A 14 -10.83 0.27 -14.54
C HIS A 14 -10.22 0.15 -13.13
N THR A 15 -8.98 -0.34 -13.11
CA THR A 15 -8.17 -0.54 -11.89
C THR A 15 -6.76 -0.05 -12.17
N HIS A 16 -5.98 0.11 -11.10
CA HIS A 16 -4.54 0.29 -11.21
C HIS A 16 -3.78 -0.69 -10.32
N ILE A 17 -2.52 -0.93 -10.65
CA ILE A 17 -1.57 -1.67 -9.83
C ILE A 17 -0.79 -0.67 -8.97
N MET A 18 -0.58 -0.99 -7.70
CA MET A 18 0.28 -0.27 -6.78
C MET A 18 1.50 -1.12 -6.47
N ILE A 19 2.69 -0.62 -6.80
CA ILE A 19 3.97 -1.28 -6.51
C ILE A 19 4.89 -0.29 -5.83
N GLY A 20 5.56 -0.70 -4.77
CA GLY A 20 6.53 0.16 -4.11
C GLY A 20 7.22 -0.52 -2.93
N ALA A 21 7.96 0.28 -2.19
CA ALA A 21 8.54 -0.10 -0.92
C ALA A 21 8.16 0.91 0.16
N THR A 22 8.08 0.43 1.39
CA THR A 22 7.81 1.26 2.55
C THR A 22 9.07 1.99 3.04
N SER A 23 8.91 3.00 3.88
CA SER A 23 10.03 3.71 4.53
C SER A 23 10.73 2.84 5.57
N LEU A 24 11.72 3.42 6.26
CA LEU A 24 12.18 2.87 7.53
C LEU A 24 11.03 2.78 8.53
N GLY A 25 11.11 1.80 9.43
CA GLY A 25 10.11 1.57 10.46
C GLY A 25 10.14 2.66 11.53
N VAL A 26 8.96 3.04 12.00
CA VAL A 26 8.76 3.95 13.12
C VAL A 26 8.13 3.16 14.26
N ALA A 27 8.67 3.30 15.47
CA ALA A 27 8.15 2.62 16.64
C ALA A 27 6.67 2.95 16.89
N HIS A 28 5.87 1.93 17.18
CA HIS A 28 4.43 2.05 17.42
C HIS A 28 4.00 1.03 18.49
N GLY A 29 4.03 1.45 19.75
CA GLY A 29 3.80 0.56 20.90
C GLY A 29 4.88 -0.51 21.01
N VAL A 30 4.47 -1.78 21.06
CA VAL A 30 5.37 -2.95 21.07
C VAL A 30 5.76 -3.44 19.67
N SER A 31 5.39 -2.69 18.63
CA SER A 31 5.61 -3.03 17.22
C SER A 31 6.19 -1.81 16.46
N HIS A 32 6.18 -1.86 15.14
CA HIS A 32 6.49 -0.74 14.26
C HIS A 32 5.50 -0.63 13.11
N ILE A 33 5.47 0.53 12.49
CA ILE A 33 4.71 0.84 11.28
C ILE A 33 5.62 1.52 10.26
N HIS A 34 5.22 1.52 9.01
CA HIS A 34 5.96 2.19 7.94
C HIS A 34 5.11 3.24 7.23
N TYR A 35 5.76 4.30 6.77
CA TYR A 35 5.17 5.22 5.81
C TYR A 35 5.34 4.67 4.39
N TYR A 36 4.39 4.95 3.52
CA TYR A 36 4.49 4.67 2.08
C TYR A 36 3.86 5.80 1.27
N LYS A 37 4.38 5.98 0.05
CA LYS A 37 3.83 6.89 -0.96
C LYS A 37 4.24 6.45 -2.37
N GLY A 38 3.49 6.88 -3.38
CA GLY A 38 3.83 6.59 -4.76
C GLY A 38 2.72 7.01 -5.73
N THR A 39 2.84 6.49 -6.95
CA THR A 39 1.83 6.58 -8.01
C THR A 39 1.40 5.19 -8.43
N THR A 40 0.12 5.04 -8.77
CA THR A 40 -0.36 3.80 -9.38
C THR A 40 0.22 3.60 -10.79
N SER A 41 0.05 2.40 -11.35
CA SER A 41 0.36 2.12 -12.76
C SER A 41 -0.45 3.02 -13.69
N TRP A 42 0.10 3.34 -14.86
CA TRP A 42 -0.66 4.01 -15.92
C TRP A 42 -1.78 3.09 -16.44
N ALA A 43 -3.03 3.49 -16.28
CA ALA A 43 -4.19 2.80 -16.81
C ALA A 43 -5.24 3.83 -17.24
N ASP A 44 -5.95 3.55 -18.33
CA ASP A 44 -7.00 4.42 -18.88
C ASP A 44 -6.60 5.91 -18.98
N GLY A 45 -5.37 6.15 -19.46
CA GLY A 45 -4.85 7.49 -19.71
C GLY A 45 -4.40 8.29 -18.49
N HIS A 46 -4.30 7.70 -17.29
CA HIS A 46 -3.81 8.42 -16.10
C HIS A 46 -3.22 7.52 -15.00
N VAL A 47 -2.77 8.17 -13.93
CA VAL A 47 -2.29 7.59 -12.67
C VAL A 47 -2.96 8.28 -11.49
N HIS A 48 -2.97 7.63 -10.33
CA HIS A 48 -3.30 8.27 -9.07
C HIS A 48 -2.10 8.32 -8.12
N TYR A 49 -1.98 9.40 -7.36
CA TYR A 49 -1.08 9.47 -6.22
C TYR A 49 -1.68 8.75 -5.01
N TYR A 50 -0.82 8.20 -4.14
CA TYR A 50 -1.24 7.64 -2.87
C TYR A 50 -0.17 7.87 -1.80
N SER A 51 -0.59 7.88 -0.54
CA SER A 51 0.30 7.83 0.62
C SER A 51 -0.43 7.36 1.86
N GLY A 52 0.28 6.78 2.82
CA GLY A 52 -0.31 6.34 4.09
C GLY A 52 0.71 5.72 5.04
N MET A 53 0.21 5.24 6.17
CA MET A 53 0.95 4.41 7.12
C MET A 53 0.42 2.98 7.07
N THR A 54 1.31 2.00 7.23
CA THR A 54 0.91 0.61 7.36
C THR A 54 0.30 0.31 8.74
N GLY A 55 -0.38 -0.82 8.87
CA GLY A 55 -0.74 -1.37 10.18
C GLY A 55 0.48 -1.89 10.96
N PRO A 56 0.33 -2.20 12.26
CA PRO A 56 1.37 -2.86 13.05
C PRO A 56 1.83 -4.19 12.42
N ALA A 57 3.06 -4.61 12.72
CA ALA A 57 3.60 -5.87 12.24
C ALA A 57 2.74 -7.07 12.70
N VAL A 58 2.44 -7.97 11.76
CA VAL A 58 1.78 -9.26 12.00
C VAL A 58 2.81 -10.35 11.77
N TYR A 59 3.26 -10.99 12.86
CA TYR A 59 4.28 -12.02 12.83
C TYR A 59 3.74 -13.36 12.32
N LEU A 60 4.54 -14.02 11.49
CA LEU A 60 4.29 -15.32 10.88
C LEU A 60 5.08 -16.41 11.59
N ALA A 61 4.71 -17.68 11.35
CA ALA A 61 5.29 -18.83 12.05
C ALA A 61 6.78 -19.06 11.73
N ASP A 62 7.27 -18.55 10.61
CA ASP A 62 8.67 -18.66 10.18
C ASP A 62 9.57 -17.54 10.75
N GLY A 63 9.02 -16.67 11.59
CA GLY A 63 9.72 -15.55 12.20
C GLY A 63 9.76 -14.29 11.34
N SER A 64 9.20 -14.30 10.13
CA SER A 64 8.97 -13.08 9.35
C SER A 64 7.71 -12.35 9.79
N HIS A 65 7.48 -11.13 9.30
CA HIS A 65 6.24 -10.38 9.50
C HIS A 65 5.83 -9.60 8.26
N VAL A 66 4.54 -9.26 8.21
CA VAL A 66 3.93 -8.41 7.19
C VAL A 66 3.22 -7.23 7.85
N HIS A 67 2.90 -6.21 7.07
CA HIS A 67 2.02 -5.11 7.45
C HIS A 67 0.85 -4.98 6.48
N SER A 68 -0.29 -4.52 7.02
CA SER A 68 -1.46 -4.20 6.22
C SER A 68 -1.38 -2.81 5.61
N HIS A 69 -1.88 -2.68 4.39
CA HIS A 69 -2.08 -1.43 3.65
C HIS A 69 -3.57 -1.25 3.39
N ARG A 70 -4.09 -0.04 3.65
CA ARG A 70 -5.44 0.34 3.27
C ARG A 70 -5.53 1.84 3.07
N GLY A 71 -6.32 2.27 2.10
CA GLY A 71 -6.55 3.69 1.87
C GLY A 71 -7.40 3.97 0.64
N ILE A 72 -7.37 5.24 0.23
CA ILE A 72 -7.99 5.76 -0.98
C ILE A 72 -6.93 6.58 -1.72
N THR A 73 -6.89 6.45 -3.05
CA THR A 73 -5.99 7.24 -3.87
C THR A 73 -6.44 8.71 -3.91
N ALA A 74 -5.51 9.61 -4.23
CA ALA A 74 -5.86 10.99 -4.53
C ALA A 74 -6.76 11.07 -5.77
N MET A 75 -7.63 12.08 -5.83
CA MET A 75 -8.52 12.27 -6.97
C MET A 75 -7.72 12.58 -8.24
N ALA A 76 -7.99 11.84 -9.30
CA ALA A 76 -7.48 12.07 -10.64
C ALA A 76 -8.60 11.72 -11.63
N HIS A 77 -8.71 12.48 -12.74
CA HIS A 77 -9.76 12.26 -13.75
C HIS A 77 -11.17 12.09 -13.13
N HIS A 78 -11.49 12.96 -12.17
CA HIS A 78 -12.78 13.00 -11.46
C HIS A 78 -13.18 11.72 -10.70
N HIS A 79 -12.25 10.82 -10.39
CA HIS A 79 -12.51 9.69 -9.49
C HIS A 79 -11.28 9.34 -8.64
N THR A 80 -11.47 8.36 -7.78
CA THR A 80 -10.48 7.80 -6.85
C THR A 80 -10.58 6.28 -6.91
N HIS A 81 -9.63 5.55 -6.32
CA HIS A 81 -9.79 4.13 -6.05
C HIS A 81 -9.52 3.81 -4.58
N TYR A 82 -10.27 2.87 -4.02
CA TYR A 82 -9.90 2.24 -2.76
C TYR A 82 -8.78 1.23 -3.00
N TYR A 83 -7.96 0.99 -1.99
CA TYR A 83 -6.99 -0.10 -2.02
C TYR A 83 -6.86 -0.76 -0.65
N SER A 84 -6.57 -2.06 -0.66
CA SER A 84 -6.28 -2.85 0.53
C SER A 84 -5.36 -4.01 0.14
N GLY A 85 -4.37 -4.32 0.97
CA GLY A 85 -3.42 -5.41 0.73
C GLY A 85 -2.45 -5.59 1.87
N THR A 86 -1.48 -6.48 1.71
CA THR A 86 -0.34 -6.63 2.61
C THR A 86 0.95 -6.47 1.82
N ASP A 87 2.01 -6.07 2.49
CA ASP A 87 3.36 -6.15 1.93
C ASP A 87 3.89 -7.59 1.90
N TYR A 88 5.07 -7.75 1.32
CA TYR A 88 5.81 -8.99 1.35
C TYR A 88 6.47 -9.23 2.72
N PRO A 89 6.55 -10.48 3.18
CA PRO A 89 7.22 -10.81 4.43
C PRO A 89 8.67 -10.31 4.49
N SER A 90 9.08 -9.77 5.63
CA SER A 90 10.49 -9.57 5.98
C SER A 90 10.78 -10.04 7.40
N TYR A 91 12.05 -10.26 7.71
CA TYR A 91 12.52 -10.58 9.06
C TYR A 91 12.83 -9.33 9.87
#